data_AF-A0A946XRH4-F1
#
_entry.id   AF-A0A946XRH4-F1
#
_cell.length_a   1.000
_cell.length_b   1.000
_cell.length_c   1.000
_cell.angle_alpha   90.00
_cell.angle_beta   90.00
_cell.angle_gamma   90.00
#
_symmetry.space_group_name_H-M   'P 1'
#
loop_
_entity.id
_entity.type
_entity.pdbx_description
1 polymer ?
#
loop_
_entity_poly.entity_id
_entity_poly.type
_entity_poly.pdbx_seq_one_letter_code
_entity_poly.pdbx_strand_id
1 'polypeptide(L)'
;MFAVGLMILALCPGGVTSNLLAKLAKGNAPLSISLTAITSLLSILTVPLLVAFSFNHFMGDDAQPVDVTRLGLTMFLITALPVAIGMALTAKSPALVEKMAPSVSRAAVVLFVVIIVVALAKNWEVFSSNLGTLGPVAVLLNIAMLGIGLASAKVLRLDDRDATAISIESGVQNGTLAIAVGSIVAAVEGQVLPPATVPAAVYSITMYFVCVPFVFWRRRTINK
;
A
#
# COMPACT_ATOMS: atom_id res chain seq x y z
N MET A 1 1.15 10.66 17.10
CA MET A 1 1.41 10.85 15.65
C MET A 1 1.78 9.55 14.91
N PHE A 2 2.67 8.69 15.44
CA PHE A 2 3.00 7.42 14.76
C PHE A 2 1.84 6.43 14.65
N ALA A 3 0.93 6.38 15.64
CA ALA A 3 -0.29 5.58 15.54
C ALA A 3 -1.15 6.00 14.34
N VAL A 4 -1.36 7.31 14.16
CA VAL A 4 -2.03 7.87 12.98
C VAL A 4 -1.30 7.50 11.69
N GLY A 5 0.04 7.55 11.68
CA GLY A 5 0.83 7.12 10.54
C GLY A 5 0.69 5.63 10.19
N LEU A 6 0.62 4.75 11.20
CA LEU A 6 0.32 3.33 11.02
C LEU A 6 -1.10 3.12 10.49
N MET A 7 -2.08 3.91 10.94
CA MET A 7 -3.44 3.86 10.41
C MET A 7 -3.49 4.31 8.95
N ILE A 8 -2.89 5.45 8.60
CA ILE A 8 -2.82 5.92 7.20
C ILE A 8 -2.25 4.83 6.29
N LEU A 9 -1.15 4.22 6.71
CA LEU A 9 -0.54 3.09 6.03
C LEU A 9 -1.51 1.91 5.88
N ALA A 10 -2.10 1.42 6.98
CA ALA A 10 -3.01 0.28 6.98
C ALA A 10 -4.28 0.48 6.15
N LEU A 11 -4.70 1.73 5.97
CA LEU A 11 -5.87 2.11 5.18
C LEU A 11 -5.53 2.22 3.69
N CYS A 12 -4.26 2.31 3.32
CA CYS A 12 -3.87 2.40 1.92
C CYS A 12 -4.08 1.05 1.20
N PRO A 13 -4.66 1.07 -0.01
CA PRO A 13 -4.75 -0.13 -0.84
C PRO A 13 -3.38 -0.72 -1.18
N GLY A 14 -3.38 -1.92 -1.75
CA GLY A 14 -2.20 -2.51 -2.36
C GLY A 14 -1.67 -1.71 -3.56
N GLY A 15 -0.67 -2.23 -4.24
CA GLY A 15 0.03 -1.47 -5.28
C GLY A 15 0.64 -2.32 -6.39
N VAL A 16 1.42 -1.70 -7.26
CA VAL A 16 2.06 -2.42 -8.39
C VAL A 16 2.95 -3.57 -7.88
N THR A 17 3.56 -3.39 -6.71
CA THR A 17 4.45 -4.39 -6.11
C THR A 17 3.68 -5.60 -5.55
N SER A 18 2.46 -5.44 -5.04
CA SER A 18 1.62 -6.59 -4.62
C SER A 18 1.29 -7.47 -5.82
N ASN A 19 0.90 -6.87 -6.95
CA ASN A 19 0.62 -7.58 -8.21
C ASN A 19 1.84 -8.36 -8.74
N LEU A 20 3.04 -7.77 -8.66
CA LEU A 20 4.28 -8.44 -9.03
C LEU A 20 4.59 -9.61 -8.09
N LEU A 21 4.46 -9.42 -6.77
CA LEU A 21 4.73 -10.46 -5.78
C LEU A 21 3.72 -11.60 -5.87
N ALA A 22 2.43 -11.32 -6.11
CA ALA A 22 1.40 -12.32 -6.34
C ALA A 22 1.74 -13.19 -7.56
N LYS A 23 2.16 -12.56 -8.67
CA LYS A 23 2.62 -13.28 -9.86
C LYS A 23 3.86 -14.13 -9.57
N LEU A 24 4.84 -13.61 -8.84
CA LEU A 24 6.06 -14.35 -8.45
C LEU A 24 5.75 -15.54 -7.53
N ALA A 25 4.72 -15.43 -6.68
CA ALA A 25 4.23 -16.49 -5.81
C ALA A 25 3.41 -17.56 -6.55
N LYS A 26 3.13 -17.39 -7.85
CA LYS A 26 2.17 -18.18 -8.65
C LYS A 26 0.71 -18.08 -8.17
N GLY A 27 0.37 -16.99 -7.49
CA GLY A 27 -1.02 -16.66 -7.16
C GLY A 27 -1.82 -16.21 -8.39
N ASN A 28 -3.12 -15.98 -8.21
CA ASN A 28 -3.99 -15.47 -9.26
C ASN A 28 -3.71 -13.98 -9.52
N ALA A 29 -2.85 -13.70 -10.52
CA ALA A 29 -2.47 -12.34 -10.86
C ALA A 29 -3.64 -11.46 -11.37
N PRO A 30 -4.55 -11.95 -12.24
CA PRO A 30 -5.76 -11.21 -12.58
C PRO A 30 -6.59 -10.80 -11.36
N LEU A 31 -6.80 -11.72 -10.41
CA LEU A 31 -7.52 -11.41 -9.17
C LEU A 31 -6.82 -10.33 -8.36
N SER A 32 -5.49 -10.42 -8.19
CA SER A 32 -4.69 -9.41 -7.49
C SER A 32 -4.91 -8.01 -8.09
N ILE A 33 -4.84 -7.90 -9.42
CA ILE A 33 -5.03 -6.63 -10.13
C ILE A 33 -6.45 -6.08 -9.91
N SER A 34 -7.47 -6.95 -9.99
CA SER A 34 -8.86 -6.56 -9.74
C SER A 34 -9.08 -6.10 -8.30
N LEU A 35 -8.49 -6.78 -7.31
CA LEU A 35 -8.56 -6.39 -5.90
C LEU A 35 -7.90 -5.02 -5.69
N THR A 36 -6.68 -4.80 -6.22
CA THR A 36 -6.02 -3.50 -6.13
C THR A 36 -6.88 -2.39 -6.74
N ALA A 37 -7.48 -2.63 -7.92
CA ALA A 37 -8.33 -1.65 -8.58
C ALA A 37 -9.59 -1.32 -7.74
N ILE A 38 -10.30 -2.33 -7.26
CA ILE A 38 -11.50 -2.15 -6.43
C ILE A 38 -11.17 -1.43 -5.12
N THR A 39 -10.14 -1.88 -4.40
CA THR A 39 -9.70 -1.26 -3.15
C THR A 39 -9.23 0.17 -3.36
N SER A 40 -8.55 0.47 -4.48
CA SER A 40 -8.17 1.84 -4.84
C SER A 40 -9.38 2.74 -5.05
N LEU A 41 -10.42 2.25 -5.72
CA LEU A 41 -11.67 3.00 -5.89
C LEU A 41 -12.40 3.21 -4.56
N LEU A 42 -12.49 2.17 -3.72
CA LEU A 42 -13.08 2.29 -2.39
C LEU A 42 -12.29 3.26 -1.49
N SER A 43 -10.96 3.29 -1.64
CA SER A 43 -10.06 4.12 -0.83
C SER A 43 -10.38 5.61 -0.91
N ILE A 44 -10.96 6.09 -2.02
CA ILE A 44 -11.34 7.50 -2.22
C ILE A 44 -12.31 7.96 -1.13
N LEU A 45 -13.22 7.07 -0.72
CA LEU A 45 -14.24 7.36 0.26
C LEU A 45 -13.79 6.89 1.65
N THR A 46 -13.21 5.69 1.74
CA THR A 46 -12.91 5.09 3.04
C THR A 46 -11.69 5.72 3.70
N VAL A 47 -10.61 6.00 2.96
CA VAL A 47 -9.36 6.51 3.54
C VAL A 47 -9.56 7.89 4.16
N PRO A 48 -10.17 8.90 3.49
CA PRO A 48 -10.32 10.21 4.12
C PRO A 48 -11.13 10.18 5.42
N LEU A 49 -12.20 9.39 5.45
CA LEU A 49 -13.05 9.23 6.63
C LEU A 49 -12.30 8.53 7.77
N LEU A 50 -11.61 7.42 7.47
CA LEU A 50 -10.90 6.63 8.47
C LEU A 50 -9.62 7.33 8.96
N VAL A 51 -8.99 8.17 8.13
CA VAL A 51 -7.88 9.03 8.55
C VAL A 51 -8.39 10.13 9.47
N ALA A 52 -9.48 10.82 9.13
CA ALA A 52 -10.08 11.82 10.03
C ALA A 52 -10.51 11.19 11.37
N PHE A 53 -11.09 10.00 11.34
CA PHE A 53 -11.39 9.23 12.55
C PHE A 53 -10.13 8.91 13.36
N SER A 54 -9.05 8.47 12.69
CA SER A 54 -7.78 8.14 13.36
C SER A 54 -7.14 9.35 14.02
N PHE A 55 -7.17 10.53 13.38
CA PHE A 55 -6.70 11.77 13.99
C PHE A 55 -7.47 12.10 15.26
N ASN A 56 -8.80 12.11 15.20
CA ASN A 56 -9.64 12.37 16.38
C ASN A 56 -9.40 11.35 17.50
N HIS A 57 -9.28 10.07 17.17
CA HIS A 57 -9.11 9.01 18.16
C HIS A 57 -7.74 9.01 18.83
N PHE A 58 -6.66 9.20 18.07
CA PHE A 58 -5.29 9.07 18.57
C PHE A 58 -4.64 10.39 18.99
N MET A 59 -5.20 11.54 18.59
CA MET A 59 -4.69 12.86 18.98
C MET A 59 -5.63 13.62 19.91
N GLY A 60 -6.90 13.23 20.04
CA GLY A 60 -7.85 13.85 20.96
C GLY A 60 -7.94 15.36 20.72
N ASP A 61 -7.74 16.16 21.76
CA ASP A 61 -7.81 17.62 21.71
C ASP A 61 -6.70 18.27 20.86
N ASP A 62 -5.59 17.56 20.62
CA ASP A 62 -4.50 18.01 19.73
C ASP A 62 -4.77 17.66 18.25
N ALA A 63 -5.90 17.03 17.93
CA ALA A 63 -6.24 16.64 16.57
C ALA A 63 -6.46 17.87 15.69
N GLN A 64 -5.59 18.06 14.70
CA GLN A 64 -5.88 19.03 13.64
C GLN A 64 -7.05 18.54 12.79
N PRO A 65 -8.00 19.43 12.43
CA PRO A 65 -9.12 19.05 11.60
C PRO A 65 -8.63 18.60 10.22
N VAL A 66 -8.94 17.35 9.87
CA VAL A 66 -8.65 16.80 8.55
C VAL A 66 -9.72 17.27 7.58
N ASP A 67 -9.32 17.97 6.53
CA ASP A 67 -10.19 18.31 5.41
C ASP A 67 -10.46 17.06 4.56
N VAL A 68 -11.50 16.31 4.95
CA VAL A 68 -11.92 15.06 4.31
C VAL A 68 -12.23 15.27 2.83
N THR A 69 -12.85 16.40 2.48
CA THR A 69 -13.24 16.72 1.10
C THR A 69 -12.03 16.95 0.22
N ARG A 70 -11.09 17.79 0.67
CA ARG A 70 -9.83 18.05 -0.04
C ARG A 70 -8.98 16.79 -0.16
N LEU A 71 -8.90 16.00 0.92
CA LEU A 71 -8.15 14.75 0.91
C LEU A 71 -8.77 13.74 -0.06
N GLY A 72 -10.09 13.56 -0.03
CA GLY A 72 -10.81 12.68 -0.94
C GLY A 72 -10.68 13.11 -2.40
N LEU A 73 -10.79 14.41 -2.70
CA LEU A 73 -10.58 14.94 -4.05
C LEU A 73 -9.13 14.71 -4.52
N THR A 74 -8.15 14.93 -3.65
CA THR A 74 -6.74 14.72 -3.98
C THR A 74 -6.47 13.24 -4.26
N MET A 75 -6.97 12.34 -3.40
CA MET A 75 -6.87 10.90 -3.61
C MET A 75 -7.55 10.48 -4.91
N PHE A 76 -8.75 10.98 -5.20
CA PHE A 76 -9.43 10.73 -6.47
C PHE A 76 -8.54 11.09 -7.68
N LEU A 77 -7.93 12.28 -7.66
CA LEU A 77 -7.10 12.76 -8.75
C LEU A 77 -5.80 11.96 -8.92
N ILE A 78 -5.14 11.57 -7.83
CA ILE A 78 -3.83 10.91 -7.89
C ILE A 78 -3.91 9.37 -7.98
N THR A 79 -5.02 8.74 -7.57
CA THR A 79 -5.19 7.28 -7.63
C THR A 79 -6.33 6.85 -8.54
N ALA A 80 -7.56 7.25 -8.22
CA ALA A 80 -8.74 6.69 -8.85
C ALA A 80 -8.90 7.06 -10.31
N LEU A 81 -8.68 8.34 -10.64
CA LEU A 81 -8.77 8.83 -12.00
C LEU A 81 -7.74 8.13 -12.92
N PRO A 82 -6.44 8.04 -12.58
CA PRO A 82 -5.48 7.24 -13.34
C PRO A 82 -5.88 5.76 -13.48
N VAL A 83 -6.37 5.13 -12.42
CA VAL A 83 -6.82 3.72 -12.44
C VAL A 83 -8.01 3.55 -13.37
N ALA A 84 -9.02 4.43 -13.27
CA ALA A 84 -10.21 4.40 -14.13
C ALA A 84 -9.85 4.58 -15.60
N ILE A 85 -8.93 5.49 -15.91
CA ILE A 85 -8.39 5.67 -17.28
C ILE A 85 -7.70 4.38 -17.74
N GLY A 86 -6.83 3.79 -16.91
CA GLY A 86 -6.14 2.54 -17.22
C GLY A 86 -7.10 1.36 -17.48
N MET A 87 -8.14 1.22 -16.67
CA MET A 87 -9.19 0.21 -16.85
C MET A 87 -10.00 0.46 -18.13
N ALA A 88 -10.39 1.71 -18.40
CA ALA A 88 -11.11 2.08 -19.62
C ALA A 88 -10.27 1.80 -20.87
N LEU A 89 -8.96 2.10 -20.84
CA LEU A 89 -8.04 1.76 -21.93
C LEU A 89 -7.89 0.24 -22.11
N THR A 90 -7.84 -0.51 -21.01
CA THR A 90 -7.78 -1.98 -21.05
C THR A 90 -9.04 -2.57 -21.69
N ALA A 91 -10.21 -2.01 -21.38
CA ALA A 91 -11.47 -2.45 -21.96
C ALA A 91 -11.63 -2.06 -23.43
N LYS A 92 -11.21 -0.85 -23.82
CA LYS A 92 -11.39 -0.32 -25.19
C LYS A 92 -10.28 -0.73 -26.17
N SER A 93 -9.07 -0.98 -25.70
CA SER A 93 -7.89 -1.20 -26.55
C SER A 93 -6.89 -2.18 -25.90
N PRO A 94 -7.28 -3.44 -25.68
CA PRO A 94 -6.44 -4.43 -24.99
C PRO A 94 -5.09 -4.65 -25.69
N ALA A 95 -5.04 -4.66 -27.02
CA ALA A 95 -3.80 -4.81 -27.78
C ALA A 95 -2.78 -3.68 -27.55
N LEU A 96 -3.26 -2.44 -27.34
CA LEU A 96 -2.39 -1.30 -27.00
C LEU A 96 -1.82 -1.47 -25.59
N VAL A 97 -2.67 -1.86 -24.64
CA VAL A 97 -2.27 -2.10 -23.25
C VAL A 97 -1.26 -3.24 -23.16
N GLU A 98 -1.46 -4.33 -23.87
CA GLU A 98 -0.52 -5.46 -23.93
C GLU A 98 0.87 -5.02 -24.39
N LYS A 99 0.94 -4.14 -25.40
CA LYS A 99 2.20 -3.58 -25.90
C LYS A 99 2.88 -2.62 -24.92
N MET A 100 2.10 -1.79 -24.20
CA MET A 100 2.64 -0.73 -23.34
C MET A 100 2.92 -1.19 -21.89
N ALA A 101 2.14 -2.14 -21.37
CA ALA A 101 2.17 -2.56 -19.98
C ALA A 101 3.57 -2.96 -19.47
N PRO A 102 4.42 -3.69 -20.23
CA PRO A 102 5.76 -4.05 -19.76
C PRO A 102 6.68 -2.84 -19.55
N SER A 103 6.57 -1.81 -20.39
CA SER A 103 7.39 -0.60 -20.28
C SER A 103 6.88 0.32 -19.16
N VAL A 104 5.55 0.49 -19.07
CA VAL A 104 4.91 1.26 -17.99
C VAL A 104 5.20 0.62 -16.62
N SER A 105 5.08 -0.70 -16.50
CA SER A 105 5.36 -1.43 -15.26
C SER A 105 6.83 -1.27 -14.82
N ARG A 106 7.78 -1.37 -15.76
CA ARG A 106 9.21 -1.13 -15.47
C ARG A 106 9.46 0.29 -15.00
N ALA A 107 8.90 1.29 -15.68
CA ALA A 107 9.03 2.70 -15.29
C ALA A 107 8.45 2.95 -13.89
N ALA A 108 7.28 2.38 -13.59
CA ALA A 108 6.64 2.50 -12.27
C ALA A 108 7.50 1.88 -11.15
N VAL A 109 8.11 0.71 -11.38
CA VAL A 109 9.01 0.08 -10.40
C VAL A 109 10.27 0.93 -10.19
N VAL A 110 10.89 1.43 -11.26
CA VAL A 110 12.07 2.31 -11.15
C VAL A 110 11.73 3.58 -10.37
N LEU A 111 10.63 4.24 -10.71
CA LEU A 111 10.16 5.44 -10.00
C LEU A 111 9.89 5.15 -8.52
N PHE A 112 9.24 4.02 -8.21
CA PHE A 112 9.00 3.59 -6.84
C PHE A 112 10.30 3.44 -6.05
N VAL A 113 11.29 2.72 -6.61
CA VAL A 113 12.61 2.54 -5.96
C VAL A 113 13.30 3.89 -5.75
N VAL A 114 13.28 4.79 -6.74
CA VAL A 114 13.86 6.14 -6.62
C VAL A 114 13.18 6.94 -5.51
N ILE A 115 11.85 6.93 -5.43
CA ILE A 115 11.10 7.63 -4.37
C ILE A 115 11.51 7.12 -2.98
N ILE A 116 11.60 5.80 -2.79
CA ILE A 116 12.01 5.21 -1.51
C ILE A 116 13.45 5.58 -1.16
N VAL A 117 14.39 5.48 -2.11
CA VAL A 117 15.79 5.83 -1.87
C VAL A 117 15.94 7.30 -1.49
N VAL A 118 15.28 8.21 -2.21
CA VAL A 118 15.31 9.64 -1.90
C VAL A 118 14.66 9.94 -0.55
N ALA A 119 13.50 9.33 -0.26
CA ALA A 119 12.81 9.51 1.01
C ALA A 119 13.66 9.05 2.20
N LEU A 120 14.33 7.89 2.07
CA LEU A 120 15.24 7.38 3.09
C LEU A 120 16.48 8.25 3.26
N ALA A 121 17.13 8.64 2.16
CA ALA A 121 18.33 9.46 2.22
C ALA A 121 18.05 10.80 2.92
N LYS A 122 16.91 11.43 2.61
CA LYS A 122 16.51 12.70 3.23
C LYS A 122 16.07 12.56 4.69
N ASN A 123 15.60 11.39 5.12
CA ASN A 123 15.03 11.17 6.45
C ASN A 123 15.77 10.08 7.23
N TRP A 124 17.06 9.89 6.95
CA TRP A 124 17.82 8.76 7.46
C TRP A 124 17.90 8.75 8.99
N GLU A 125 18.09 9.92 9.61
CA GLU A 125 18.15 10.06 11.06
C GLU A 125 16.80 9.72 11.73
N VAL A 126 15.70 10.25 11.20
CA VAL A 126 14.34 9.95 11.68
C VAL A 126 14.01 8.47 11.49
N PHE A 127 14.37 7.90 10.34
CA PHE A 127 14.17 6.49 10.06
C PHE A 127 14.97 5.58 11.01
N SER A 128 16.29 5.81 11.10
CA SER A 128 17.20 4.95 11.88
C SER A 128 16.92 5.01 13.38
N SER A 129 16.60 6.19 13.92
CA SER A 129 16.22 6.36 15.33
C SER A 129 14.90 5.67 15.70
N ASN A 130 13.97 5.53 14.75
CA ASN A 130 12.67 4.90 14.98
C ASN A 130 12.58 3.45 14.52
N LEU A 131 13.61 2.92 13.87
CA LEU A 131 13.58 1.54 13.33
C LEU A 131 13.46 0.50 14.45
N GLY A 132 14.08 0.73 15.60
CA GLY A 132 14.01 -0.19 16.75
C GLY A 132 12.61 -0.31 17.36
N THR A 133 11.81 0.76 17.28
CA THR A 133 10.45 0.81 17.86
C THR A 133 9.38 0.46 16.81
N LEU A 134 9.45 1.08 15.62
CA LEU A 134 8.47 0.88 14.55
C LEU A 134 8.73 -0.40 13.73
N GLY A 135 9.98 -0.86 13.63
CA GLY A 135 10.34 -2.04 12.85
C GLY A 135 9.61 -3.31 13.31
N PRO A 136 9.65 -3.68 14.61
CA PRO A 136 8.92 -4.84 15.11
C PRO A 136 7.41 -4.73 14.89
N VAL A 137 6.83 -3.54 15.09
CA VAL A 137 5.40 -3.28 14.87
C VAL A 137 5.04 -3.43 13.40
N ALA A 138 5.85 -2.89 12.49
CA ALA A 138 5.65 -2.99 11.05
C ALA A 138 5.75 -4.44 10.55
N VAL A 139 6.72 -5.20 11.06
CA VAL A 139 6.87 -6.63 10.75
C VAL A 139 5.67 -7.42 11.26
N LEU A 140 5.25 -7.19 12.51
CA LEU A 140 4.10 -7.88 13.09
C LEU A 140 2.81 -7.56 12.34
N LEU A 141 2.59 -6.29 11.99
CA LEU A 141 1.46 -5.86 11.16
C LEU A 141 1.48 -6.57 9.81
N ASN A 142 2.63 -6.65 9.14
CA ASN A 142 2.74 -7.32 7.84
C ASN A 142 2.41 -8.82 7.94
N ILE A 143 2.97 -9.51 8.93
CA ILE A 143 2.68 -10.94 9.18
C ILE A 143 1.18 -11.13 9.49
N ALA A 144 0.61 -10.28 10.33
CA ALA A 144 -0.80 -10.33 10.68
C ALA A 144 -1.69 -10.14 9.43
N MET A 145 -1.39 -9.14 8.59
CA MET A 145 -2.16 -8.86 7.37
C MET A 145 -2.06 -9.99 6.34
N LEU A 146 -0.86 -10.56 6.15
CA LEU A 146 -0.68 -11.77 5.31
C LEU A 146 -1.51 -12.94 5.86
N GLY A 147 -1.48 -13.15 7.18
CA GLY A 147 -2.25 -14.19 7.85
C GLY A 147 -3.76 -14.00 7.75
N ILE A 148 -4.24 -12.77 7.95
CA ILE A 148 -5.66 -12.40 7.81
C ILE A 148 -6.13 -12.64 6.37
N GLY A 149 -5.33 -12.27 5.36
CA GLY A 149 -5.70 -12.51 3.97
C GLY A 149 -5.74 -13.99 3.60
N LEU A 150 -4.87 -14.84 4.17
CA LEU A 150 -4.98 -16.30 4.02
C LEU A 150 -6.23 -16.84 4.75
N ALA A 151 -6.48 -16.36 5.97
CA ALA A 151 -7.60 -16.80 6.77
C ALA A 151 -8.94 -16.43 6.14
N SER A 152 -9.08 -15.20 5.60
CA SER A 152 -10.29 -14.75 4.93
C SER A 152 -10.56 -15.58 3.67
N ALA A 153 -9.55 -15.84 2.85
CA ALA A 153 -9.69 -16.71 1.69
C ALA A 153 -10.09 -18.15 2.06
N LYS A 154 -9.55 -18.68 3.17
CA LYS A 154 -9.92 -20.00 3.69
C LYS A 154 -11.36 -20.05 4.19
N VAL A 155 -11.82 -19.02 4.91
CA VAL A 155 -13.22 -18.89 5.36
C VAL A 155 -14.16 -18.86 4.17
N LEU A 156 -13.78 -18.19 3.09
CA LEU A 156 -14.51 -18.13 1.82
C LEU A 156 -14.33 -19.37 0.93
N ARG A 157 -13.53 -20.35 1.36
CA ARG A 157 -13.24 -21.61 0.64
C ARG A 157 -12.68 -21.40 -0.77
N LEU A 158 -11.83 -20.39 -0.93
CA LEU A 158 -11.13 -20.11 -2.19
C LEU A 158 -9.93 -21.05 -2.38
N ASP A 159 -9.46 -21.18 -3.61
CA ASP A 159 -8.29 -22.01 -3.93
C ASP A 159 -6.96 -21.38 -3.45
N ASP A 160 -5.88 -22.16 -3.49
CA ASP A 160 -4.58 -21.72 -2.99
C ASP A 160 -3.96 -20.56 -3.78
N ARG A 161 -4.31 -20.42 -5.07
CA ARG A 161 -3.80 -19.32 -5.92
C ARG A 161 -4.52 -18.02 -5.57
N ASP A 162 -5.82 -18.08 -5.37
CA ASP A 162 -6.65 -16.95 -4.94
C ASP A 162 -6.30 -16.53 -3.52
N ALA A 163 -6.15 -17.48 -2.60
CA ALA A 163 -5.72 -17.22 -1.23
C ALA A 163 -4.35 -16.54 -1.17
N THR A 164 -3.42 -16.94 -2.04
CA THR A 164 -2.10 -16.31 -2.15
C THR A 164 -2.21 -14.87 -2.65
N ALA A 165 -3.05 -14.61 -3.65
CA ALA A 165 -3.27 -13.27 -4.18
C ALA A 165 -3.89 -12.35 -3.12
N ILE A 166 -4.95 -12.79 -2.43
CA ILE A 166 -5.62 -12.03 -1.37
C ILE A 166 -4.68 -11.74 -0.19
N SER A 167 -3.89 -12.73 0.22
CA SER A 167 -2.90 -12.56 1.29
C SER A 167 -1.85 -11.51 0.93
N ILE A 168 -1.24 -11.63 -0.25
CA ILE A 168 -0.22 -10.67 -0.71
C ILE A 168 -0.82 -9.28 -0.87
N GLU A 169 -2.03 -9.15 -1.39
CA GLU A 169 -2.73 -7.86 -1.51
C GLU A 169 -3.00 -7.23 -0.14
N SER A 170 -3.33 -8.03 0.86
CA SER A 170 -3.56 -7.56 2.24
C SER A 170 -2.26 -7.11 2.92
N GLY A 171 -1.18 -7.87 2.73
CA GLY A 171 0.11 -7.60 3.36
C GLY A 171 0.93 -6.51 2.67
N VAL A 172 0.90 -6.43 1.34
CA VAL A 172 1.74 -5.49 0.58
C VAL A 172 0.95 -4.22 0.31
N GLN A 173 1.22 -3.19 1.10
CA GLN A 173 0.53 -1.91 1.02
C GLN A 173 1.26 -0.91 0.13
N ASN A 174 0.52 0.08 -0.37
CA ASN A 174 1.07 1.16 -1.17
C ASN A 174 1.73 2.24 -0.30
N GLY A 175 3.00 2.00 0.02
CA GLY A 175 3.84 2.93 0.79
C GLY A 175 3.92 4.34 0.20
N THR A 176 3.96 4.47 -1.12
CA THR A 176 4.01 5.78 -1.80
C THR A 176 2.74 6.58 -1.54
N LEU A 177 1.57 5.93 -1.64
CA LEU A 177 0.29 6.57 -1.35
C LEU A 177 0.19 6.94 0.13
N ALA A 178 0.62 6.07 1.04
CA ALA A 178 0.62 6.34 2.47
C ALA A 178 1.49 7.55 2.83
N ILE A 179 2.68 7.68 2.23
CA ILE A 179 3.54 8.85 2.40
C ILE A 179 2.86 10.09 1.81
N ALA A 180 2.29 10.02 0.61
CA ALA A 180 1.60 11.15 0.00
C ALA A 180 0.41 11.65 0.85
N VAL A 181 -0.44 10.74 1.31
CA VAL A 181 -1.57 11.05 2.20
C VAL A 181 -1.08 11.64 3.51
N GLY A 182 -0.10 10.98 4.16
CA GLY A 182 0.49 11.48 5.40
C GLY A 182 1.08 12.88 5.26
N SER A 183 1.74 13.17 4.14
CA SER A 183 2.26 14.51 3.85
C SER A 183 1.15 15.54 3.60
N ILE A 184 -0.01 15.15 3.05
CA ILE A 184 -1.14 16.07 2.83
C ILE A 184 -1.82 16.42 4.15
N VAL A 185 -2.09 15.43 5.01
CA VAL A 185 -2.89 15.61 6.24
C VAL A 185 -2.08 16.13 7.42
N ALA A 186 -0.79 15.83 7.45
CA ALA A 186 0.10 16.28 8.50
C ALA A 186 1.12 17.30 7.99
N ALA A 187 0.83 17.98 6.86
CA ALA A 187 1.70 19.00 6.31
C ALA A 187 2.03 20.05 7.39
N VAL A 188 3.29 20.10 7.81
CA VAL A 188 3.82 21.18 8.65
C VAL A 188 4.77 22.00 7.79
N GLU A 189 4.60 23.32 7.76
CA GLU A 189 5.52 24.22 7.03
C GLU A 189 6.98 23.93 7.43
N GLY A 190 7.85 23.75 6.44
CA GLY A 190 9.28 23.49 6.63
C GLY A 190 9.67 22.03 6.86
N GLN A 191 8.74 21.08 7.02
CA GLN A 191 9.05 19.65 7.11
C GLN A 191 8.79 18.93 5.78
N VAL A 192 9.82 18.27 5.23
CA VAL A 192 9.70 17.50 3.97
C VAL A 192 8.93 16.18 4.17
N LEU A 193 9.06 15.55 5.35
CA LEU A 193 8.25 14.39 5.78
C LEU A 193 7.72 14.65 7.20
N PRO A 194 6.41 14.83 7.39
CA PRO A 194 5.82 14.90 8.73
C PRO A 194 6.00 13.58 9.49
N PRO A 195 6.05 13.58 10.84
CA PRO A 195 6.19 12.36 11.64
C PRO A 195 5.16 11.27 11.33
N ALA A 196 3.97 11.64 10.83
CA ALA A 196 2.93 10.71 10.41
C ALA A 196 3.33 9.82 9.21
N THR A 197 4.36 10.18 8.45
CA THR A 197 4.81 9.42 7.26
C THR A 197 5.89 8.38 7.60
N VAL A 198 6.54 8.48 8.76
CA VAL A 198 7.64 7.61 9.18
C VAL A 198 7.23 6.14 9.24
N PRO A 199 6.07 5.76 9.81
CA PRO A 199 5.64 4.35 9.80
C PRO A 199 5.47 3.78 8.39
N ALA A 200 4.98 4.57 7.44
CA ALA A 200 4.84 4.15 6.05
C ALA A 200 6.21 3.90 5.40
N ALA A 201 7.20 4.76 5.66
CA ALA A 201 8.57 4.56 5.19
C ALA A 201 9.20 3.29 5.77
N VAL A 202 9.07 3.08 7.09
CA VAL A 202 9.56 1.88 7.77
C VAL A 202 8.92 0.62 7.17
N TYR A 203 7.59 0.59 7.10
CA TYR A 203 6.86 -0.55 6.55
C TYR A 203 7.22 -0.86 5.11
N SER A 204 7.35 0.18 4.26
CA SER A 204 7.68 0.03 2.84
C SER A 204 8.99 -0.72 2.61
N ILE A 205 9.89 -0.73 3.60
CA ILE A 205 11.17 -1.45 3.55
C ILE A 205 11.03 -2.79 4.25
N THR A 206 10.54 -2.78 5.50
CA THR A 206 10.45 -3.98 6.33
C THR A 206 9.51 -5.03 5.74
N MET A 207 8.46 -4.62 5.03
CA MET A 207 7.50 -5.55 4.44
C MET A 207 8.16 -6.50 3.43
N TYR A 208 9.18 -6.07 2.68
CA TYR A 208 9.84 -6.93 1.70
C TYR A 208 10.66 -8.05 2.37
N PHE A 209 11.22 -7.81 3.56
CA PHE A 209 11.92 -8.85 4.33
C PHE A 209 10.98 -9.97 4.79
N VAL A 210 9.68 -9.69 4.91
CA VAL A 210 8.64 -10.67 5.29
C VAL A 210 7.97 -11.27 4.04
N CYS A 211 7.57 -10.42 3.09
CA CYS A 211 6.82 -10.80 1.91
C CYS A 211 7.66 -11.65 0.94
N VAL A 212 8.97 -11.41 0.81
CA VAL A 212 9.82 -12.21 -0.09
C VAL A 212 9.93 -13.67 0.37
N PRO A 213 10.28 -13.99 1.63
CA PRO A 213 10.19 -15.36 2.15
C PRO A 213 8.80 -15.98 2.00
N PHE A 214 7.74 -15.20 2.29
CA PHE A 214 6.35 -15.64 2.13
C PHE A 214 6.03 -16.07 0.69
N VAL A 215 6.44 -15.27 -0.30
CA VAL A 215 6.28 -15.57 -1.73
C VAL A 215 6.96 -16.88 -2.10
N PHE A 216 8.20 -17.12 -1.63
CA PHE A 216 8.90 -18.39 -1.89
C PHE A 216 8.20 -19.59 -1.24
N TRP A 217 7.68 -19.42 -0.03
CA TRP A 217 6.91 -20.45 0.66
C TRP A 217 5.61 -20.80 -0.08
N ARG A 218 4.81 -19.80 -0.48
CA ARG A 218 3.57 -20.01 -1.25
C ARG A 218 3.84 -20.64 -2.61
N ARG A 219 4.90 -20.21 -3.30
CA ARG A 219 5.32 -20.80 -4.59
C ARG A 219 5.63 -22.28 -4.49
N ARG A 220 6.19 -22.77 -3.39
CA ARG A 220 6.43 -24.20 -3.16
C ARG A 220 5.13 -24.96 -2.89
N THR A 221 4.20 -24.33 -2.19
CA THR A 221 2.90 -24.94 -1.84
C THR A 221 2.02 -25.13 -3.07
N ILE A 222 1.95 -24.13 -3.96
CA ILE A 222 1.15 -24.18 -5.20
C ILE A 222 1.69 -25.18 -6.25
N ASN A 223 2.98 -25.57 -6.17
CA ASN A 223 3.57 -26.53 -7.11
C ASN A 223 3.46 -27.98 -6.65
N LYS A 224 2.93 -28.24 -5.45
CA LYS A 224 2.61 -29.58 -4.98
C LYS A 224 1.20 -29.94 -5.42
#